data_AF-A0A7C3KVS4-F1
#
_entry.id   AF-A0A7C3KVS4-F1
#
_cell.length_a   1.000
_cell.length_b   1.000
_cell.length_c   1.000
_cell.angle_alpha   90.00
_cell.angle_beta   90.00
_cell.angle_gamma   90.00
#
_symmetry.space_group_name_H-M   'P 1'
#
loop_
_entity.id
_entity.type
_entity.pdbx_description
1 polymer ?
#
loop_
_entity_poly.entity_id
_entity_poly.type
_entity_poly.pdbx_seq_one_letter_code
_entity_poly.pdbx_strand_id
1 'polypeptide(L)'
;MCISANHFLQSLLVGIGIALVTHCPAAGEPQGSPAAEAVQAQPAEVDPAAAKRAEFVASLLKRLRDAFPLRPVAAREQVDPELLMPHFTAEFTRQFQPLLTTELRFIEKVCQPSPEELKTVKAAGEESLKLTVTEYVRLQIKLEQSGYRFREEPEWPNPRKRILDALAQSVRHALAAEKVKRYEQELQSRAAARKRSTVSYTIAKLDRDLHLSPDQRERLSAILLSTWQEEWAQNLEILQHGDRYMPPLPDDQVAPILSEAQKGFWIKRNKQFHRGWGWAGFGILHPPAEEQELESSEETDPAEKEGEKQP
;
A
#
# COMPACT_ATOMS: atom_id res chain seq x y z
N MET A 1 -21.45 6.52 -19.53
CA MET A 1 -21.06 5.66 -18.38
C MET A 1 -22.11 4.56 -18.23
N CYS A 2 -21.87 3.39 -18.81
CA CYS A 2 -22.75 2.22 -18.62
C CYS A 2 -22.26 1.47 -17.38
N ILE A 3 -23.01 1.56 -16.28
CA ILE A 3 -22.81 0.67 -15.13
C ILE A 3 -23.11 -0.74 -15.65
N SER A 4 -22.10 -1.61 -15.70
CA SER A 4 -22.24 -2.99 -16.16
C SER A 4 -23.31 -3.70 -15.32
N ALA A 5 -24.32 -4.30 -15.97
CA ALA A 5 -25.39 -5.07 -15.34
C ALA A 5 -24.87 -6.18 -14.40
N ASN A 6 -23.61 -6.57 -14.55
CA ASN A 6 -22.92 -7.52 -13.71
C ASN A 6 -22.71 -7.02 -12.26
N HIS A 7 -22.52 -5.71 -12.07
CA HIS A 7 -22.31 -5.10 -10.74
C HIS A 7 -23.62 -4.98 -9.93
N PHE A 8 -24.76 -4.86 -10.62
CA PHE A 8 -26.09 -4.75 -9.99
C PHE A 8 -26.58 -6.10 -9.46
N LEU A 9 -26.30 -7.20 -10.18
CA LEU A 9 -26.67 -8.55 -9.77
C LEU A 9 -25.87 -9.06 -8.55
N GLN A 10 -24.59 -8.69 -8.42
CA GLN A 10 -23.79 -9.06 -7.24
C GLN A 10 -24.24 -8.36 -5.95
N SER A 11 -24.72 -7.11 -6.03
CA SER A 11 -25.23 -6.39 -4.87
C SER A 11 -26.58 -6.93 -4.37
N LEU A 12 -27.39 -7.52 -5.25
CA LEU A 12 -28.69 -8.08 -4.89
C LEU A 12 -28.59 -9.42 -4.13
N LEU A 13 -27.51 -10.19 -4.36
CA LEU A 13 -27.29 -11.49 -3.70
C LEU A 13 -26.79 -11.37 -2.26
N VAL A 14 -26.12 -10.27 -1.90
CA VAL A 14 -25.62 -10.03 -0.52
C VAL A 14 -26.75 -9.59 0.42
N GLY A 15 -27.82 -8.98 -0.09
CA GLY A 15 -28.94 -8.49 0.72
C GLY A 15 -29.95 -9.55 1.19
N ILE A 16 -29.94 -10.77 0.61
CA ILE A 16 -31.00 -11.77 0.85
C ILE A 16 -30.59 -12.85 1.87
N GLY A 17 -29.31 -12.95 2.23
CA GLY A 17 -28.83 -13.93 3.20
C GLY A 17 -28.05 -13.28 4.34
N ILE A 18 -28.74 -12.81 5.38
CA ILE A 18 -28.37 -12.89 6.81
C ILE A 18 -29.56 -12.29 7.60
N ALA A 19 -30.45 -13.18 8.03
CA ALA A 19 -31.32 -12.94 9.18
C ALA A 19 -31.10 -14.12 10.14
N LEU A 20 -29.85 -14.26 10.61
CA LEU A 20 -29.53 -15.11 11.75
C LEU A 20 -29.65 -14.22 13.00
N VAL A 21 -30.74 -14.43 13.73
CA VAL A 21 -31.02 -13.83 15.04
C VAL A 21 -29.84 -14.12 15.97
N THR A 22 -28.98 -13.13 16.20
CA THR A 22 -27.96 -13.16 17.25
C THR A 22 -28.51 -12.35 18.43
N HIS A 23 -29.07 -13.07 19.39
CA HIS A 23 -29.44 -12.52 20.69
C HIS A 23 -28.17 -12.47 21.53
N CYS A 24 -27.71 -11.27 21.90
CA CYS A 24 -26.51 -11.06 22.71
C CYS A 24 -26.95 -10.66 24.14
N PRO A 25 -26.83 -11.52 25.17
CA PRO A 25 -27.05 -11.09 26.54
C PRO A 25 -25.81 -10.38 27.10
N ALA A 26 -26.06 -9.36 27.92
CA ALA A 26 -25.07 -8.49 28.53
C ALA A 26 -24.13 -9.24 29.52
N ALA A 27 -22.88 -8.78 29.56
CA ALA A 27 -21.81 -9.31 30.40
C ALA A 27 -22.04 -9.01 31.90
N GLY A 28 -22.06 -10.07 32.71
CA GLY A 28 -21.89 -10.05 34.16
C GLY A 28 -20.82 -11.09 34.54
N GLU A 29 -19.94 -10.72 35.48
CA GLU A 29 -18.81 -11.51 35.98
C GLU A 29 -19.19 -12.82 36.70
N PRO A 30 -18.26 -13.79 36.82
CA PRO A 30 -18.57 -15.21 36.91
C PRO A 30 -18.64 -15.69 38.36
N GLN A 31 -19.79 -16.23 38.77
CA GLN A 31 -19.86 -17.13 39.91
C GLN A 31 -20.72 -18.34 39.59
N GLY A 32 -20.12 -19.52 39.77
CA GLY A 32 -20.81 -20.79 39.74
C GLY A 32 -20.76 -21.48 38.37
N SER A 33 -19.90 -22.49 38.27
CA SER A 33 -19.95 -23.48 37.19
C SER A 33 -21.30 -24.21 37.25
N PRO A 34 -22.21 -24.08 36.27
CA PRO A 34 -23.37 -24.93 36.19
C PRO A 34 -22.99 -26.21 35.43
N ALA A 35 -23.47 -27.34 35.93
CA ALA A 35 -23.43 -28.61 35.22
C ALA A 35 -24.06 -28.43 33.83
N ALA A 36 -23.40 -28.99 32.82
CA ALA A 36 -23.87 -28.99 31.44
C ALA A 36 -25.18 -29.79 31.33
N GLU A 37 -26.31 -29.09 31.44
CA GLU A 37 -27.60 -29.61 31.01
C GLU A 37 -27.66 -29.56 29.48
N ALA A 38 -27.75 -30.73 28.87
CA ALA A 38 -27.94 -30.89 27.44
C ALA A 38 -29.29 -30.26 27.05
N VAL A 39 -29.23 -29.02 26.54
CA VAL A 39 -30.38 -28.39 25.86
C VAL A 39 -30.66 -29.20 24.60
N GLN A 40 -31.66 -30.07 24.68
CA GLN A 40 -32.25 -30.70 23.50
C GLN A 40 -32.85 -29.59 22.64
N ALA A 41 -32.13 -29.23 21.56
CA ALA A 41 -32.62 -28.29 20.56
C ALA A 41 -33.91 -28.86 19.95
N GLN A 42 -35.05 -28.29 20.34
CA GLN A 42 -36.32 -28.59 19.70
C GLN A 42 -36.21 -28.20 18.21
N PRO A 43 -36.63 -29.06 17.28
CA PRO A 43 -36.59 -28.76 15.86
C PRO A 43 -37.45 -27.52 15.61
N ALA A 44 -36.82 -26.42 15.21
CA ALA A 44 -37.51 -25.20 14.85
C ALA A 44 -38.50 -25.51 13.74
N GLU A 45 -39.78 -25.27 14.01
CA GLU A 45 -40.87 -25.44 13.06
C GLU A 45 -40.58 -24.52 11.85
N VAL A 46 -40.29 -25.13 10.71
CA VAL A 46 -39.86 -24.40 9.51
C VAL A 46 -41.05 -23.62 8.98
N ASP A 47 -41.00 -22.29 9.08
CA ASP A 47 -42.02 -21.40 8.51
C ASP A 47 -42.23 -21.74 7.02
N PRO A 48 -43.42 -22.24 6.62
CA PRO A 48 -43.71 -22.60 5.23
C PRO A 48 -43.60 -21.39 4.28
N ALA A 49 -43.69 -20.16 4.78
CA ALA A 49 -43.47 -18.96 3.98
C ALA A 49 -41.97 -18.74 3.65
N ALA A 50 -41.04 -19.25 4.46
CA ALA A 50 -39.61 -19.20 4.15
C ALA A 50 -39.27 -20.13 2.96
N ALA A 51 -39.84 -21.35 2.94
CA ALA A 51 -39.63 -22.30 1.84
C ALA A 51 -40.10 -21.74 0.49
N LYS A 52 -41.31 -21.15 0.44
CA LYS A 52 -41.84 -20.53 -0.79
C LYS A 52 -40.99 -19.35 -1.28
N ARG A 53 -40.43 -18.55 -0.36
CA ARG A 53 -39.50 -17.46 -0.72
C ARG A 53 -38.20 -17.98 -1.32
N ALA A 54 -37.64 -19.06 -0.76
CA ALA A 54 -36.44 -19.70 -1.29
C ALA A 54 -36.66 -20.25 -2.71
N GLU A 55 -37.78 -20.95 -2.94
CA GLU A 55 -38.17 -21.44 -4.28
C GLU A 55 -38.33 -20.30 -5.29
N PHE A 56 -38.99 -19.20 -4.89
CA PHE A 56 -39.15 -18.03 -5.76
C PHE A 56 -37.80 -17.43 -6.15
N VAL A 57 -36.90 -17.20 -5.18
CA VAL A 57 -35.55 -16.67 -5.43
C VAL A 57 -34.75 -17.62 -6.34
N ALA A 58 -34.77 -18.92 -6.07
CA ALA A 58 -34.10 -19.90 -6.92
C ALA A 58 -34.63 -19.89 -8.36
N SER A 59 -35.96 -19.76 -8.53
CA SER A 59 -36.59 -19.65 -9.85
C SER A 59 -36.19 -18.36 -10.57
N LEU A 60 -36.10 -17.24 -9.85
CA LEU A 60 -35.71 -15.95 -10.39
C LEU A 60 -34.24 -15.95 -10.81
N LEU A 61 -33.34 -16.50 -9.98
CA LEU A 61 -31.92 -16.65 -10.31
C LEU A 61 -31.71 -17.56 -11.51
N LYS A 62 -32.48 -18.65 -11.63
CA LYS A 62 -32.46 -19.50 -12.82
C LYS A 62 -32.91 -18.73 -14.06
N ARG A 63 -34.03 -18.01 -14.00
CA ARG A 63 -34.52 -17.18 -15.12
C ARG A 63 -33.52 -16.09 -15.52
N LEU A 64 -32.88 -15.43 -14.55
CA LEU A 64 -31.85 -14.43 -14.82
C LEU A 64 -30.62 -15.04 -15.47
N ARG A 65 -30.14 -16.19 -14.99
CA ARG A 65 -29.03 -16.92 -15.60
C ARG A 65 -29.34 -17.37 -17.02
N ASP A 66 -30.56 -17.81 -17.28
CA ASP A 66 -30.98 -18.30 -18.58
C ASP A 66 -31.26 -17.14 -19.57
N ALA A 67 -31.81 -16.01 -19.09
CA ALA A 67 -32.06 -14.80 -19.89
C ALA A 67 -30.77 -14.01 -20.20
N PHE A 68 -29.79 -14.11 -19.32
CA PHE A 68 -28.46 -13.54 -19.50
C PHE A 68 -27.45 -14.68 -19.45
N PRO A 69 -27.36 -15.51 -20.50
CA PRO A 69 -26.35 -16.55 -20.55
C PRO A 69 -25.01 -15.85 -20.32
N LEU A 70 -24.37 -16.18 -19.19
CA LEU A 70 -23.07 -15.63 -18.86
C LEU A 70 -22.18 -15.97 -20.04
N ARG A 71 -21.91 -14.97 -20.88
CA ARG A 71 -21.01 -15.14 -22.02
C ARG A 71 -19.73 -15.69 -21.41
N PRO A 72 -19.28 -16.91 -21.78
CA PRO A 72 -18.02 -17.41 -21.25
C PRO A 72 -17.02 -16.31 -21.50
N VAL A 73 -16.42 -15.79 -20.42
CA VAL A 73 -15.37 -14.79 -20.53
C VAL A 73 -14.31 -15.51 -21.32
N ALA A 74 -14.21 -15.19 -22.62
CA ALA A 74 -13.22 -15.80 -23.49
C ALA A 74 -11.89 -15.70 -22.76
N ALA A 75 -11.17 -16.82 -22.65
CA ALA A 75 -9.86 -16.82 -22.03
C ALA A 75 -9.08 -15.67 -22.66
N ARG A 76 -8.72 -14.67 -21.86
CA ARG A 76 -7.92 -13.56 -22.36
C ARG A 76 -6.67 -14.19 -22.94
N GLU A 77 -6.37 -13.85 -24.20
CA GLU A 77 -5.11 -14.22 -24.82
C GLU A 77 -4.00 -13.77 -23.87
N GLN A 78 -3.26 -14.73 -23.34
CA GLN A 78 -2.20 -14.43 -22.39
C GLN A 78 -1.05 -13.84 -23.20
N VAL A 79 -0.82 -12.54 -23.01
CA VAL A 79 0.39 -11.90 -23.55
C VAL A 79 1.58 -12.57 -22.89
N ASP A 80 2.57 -12.94 -23.72
CA ASP A 80 3.82 -13.53 -23.28
C ASP A 80 4.49 -12.60 -22.23
N PRO A 81 4.74 -13.08 -20.99
CA PRO A 81 5.45 -12.33 -19.98
C PRO A 81 6.73 -11.64 -20.48
N GLU A 82 7.49 -12.32 -21.34
CA GLU A 82 8.81 -11.86 -21.78
C GLU A 82 8.71 -10.58 -22.61
N LEU A 83 7.59 -10.37 -23.32
CA LEU A 83 7.34 -9.14 -24.09
C LEU A 83 7.02 -7.94 -23.20
N LEU A 84 6.46 -8.17 -22.01
CA LEU A 84 6.09 -7.10 -21.06
C LEU A 84 7.25 -6.69 -20.14
N MET A 85 8.20 -7.60 -19.90
CA MET A 85 9.30 -7.38 -18.96
C MET A 85 10.13 -6.11 -19.24
N PRO A 86 10.59 -5.82 -20.48
CA PRO A 86 11.40 -4.64 -20.75
C PRO A 86 10.65 -3.33 -20.46
N HIS A 87 9.35 -3.29 -20.77
CA HIS A 87 8.51 -2.12 -20.54
C HIS A 87 8.41 -1.77 -19.04
N PHE A 88 7.98 -2.73 -18.22
CA PHE A 88 7.87 -2.52 -16.77
C PHE A 88 9.21 -2.30 -16.10
N THR A 89 10.28 -2.94 -16.59
CA THR A 89 11.63 -2.75 -16.06
C THR A 89 12.06 -1.29 -16.22
N ALA A 90 11.89 -0.72 -17.42
CA ALA A 90 12.22 0.67 -17.68
C ALA A 90 11.36 1.63 -16.83
N GLU A 91 10.05 1.35 -16.71
CA GLU A 91 9.13 2.16 -15.92
C GLU A 91 9.52 2.19 -14.44
N PHE A 92 9.63 1.03 -13.79
CA PHE A 92 9.96 0.94 -12.37
C PHE A 92 11.39 1.40 -12.07
N THR A 93 12.34 1.19 -12.98
CA THR A 93 13.70 1.76 -12.84
C THR A 93 13.63 3.27 -12.75
N ARG A 94 12.92 3.93 -13.69
CA ARG A 94 12.73 5.38 -13.69
C ARG A 94 12.05 5.88 -12.41
N GLN A 95 11.06 5.14 -11.91
CA GLN A 95 10.34 5.51 -10.67
C GLN A 95 11.20 5.37 -9.42
N PHE A 96 12.03 4.32 -9.32
CA PHE A 96 12.79 4.02 -8.10
C PHE A 96 14.20 4.63 -8.10
N GLN A 97 14.75 5.01 -9.25
CA GLN A 97 16.08 5.64 -9.36
C GLN A 97 16.25 6.85 -8.41
N PRO A 98 15.28 7.79 -8.28
CA PRO A 98 15.45 8.93 -7.40
C PRO A 98 15.54 8.56 -5.92
N LEU A 99 14.98 7.41 -5.51
CA LEU A 99 15.14 6.89 -4.14
C LEU A 99 16.62 6.56 -3.90
N LEU A 100 17.24 5.82 -4.81
CA LEU A 100 18.66 5.46 -4.72
C LEU A 100 19.54 6.72 -4.73
N THR A 101 19.32 7.64 -5.68
CA THR A 101 20.10 8.88 -5.79
C THR A 101 20.01 9.72 -4.51
N THR A 102 18.82 9.84 -3.93
CA THR A 102 18.61 10.61 -2.69
C THR A 102 19.37 9.98 -1.52
N GLU A 103 19.31 8.66 -1.36
CA GLU A 103 20.00 7.98 -0.26
C GLU A 103 21.52 7.99 -0.43
N LEU A 104 22.05 7.90 -1.66
CA LEU A 104 23.49 8.04 -1.92
C LEU A 104 24.00 9.44 -1.58
N ARG A 105 23.33 10.50 -2.03
CA ARG A 105 23.67 11.89 -1.67
C ARG A 105 23.64 12.12 -0.15
N PHE A 106 22.69 11.47 0.51
CA PHE A 106 22.59 11.52 1.97
C PHE A 106 23.77 10.80 2.65
N ILE A 107 24.17 9.62 2.17
CA ILE A 107 25.36 8.90 2.67
C ILE A 107 26.62 9.75 2.45
N GLU A 108 26.79 10.36 1.28
CA GLU A 108 27.90 11.27 0.98
C GLU A 108 27.99 12.40 2.01
N LYS A 109 26.85 13.05 2.29
CA LYS A 109 26.77 14.18 3.22
C LYS A 109 27.04 13.78 4.67
N VAL A 110 26.47 12.66 5.14
CA VAL A 110 26.53 12.24 6.56
C VAL A 110 27.82 11.51 6.87
N CYS A 111 28.26 10.62 5.99
CA CYS A 111 29.39 9.74 6.22
C CYS A 111 30.72 10.30 5.71
N GLN A 112 30.69 11.15 4.68
CA GLN A 112 31.87 11.63 3.95
C GLN A 112 32.78 10.45 3.55
N PRO A 113 32.26 9.47 2.78
CA PRO A 113 33.04 8.33 2.35
C PRO A 113 34.16 8.76 1.40
N SER A 114 35.23 7.97 1.34
CA SER A 114 36.23 8.11 0.26
C SER A 114 35.59 7.72 -1.09
N PRO A 115 36.19 8.10 -2.23
CA PRO A 115 35.69 7.70 -3.55
C PRO A 115 35.56 6.18 -3.72
N GLU A 116 36.49 5.40 -3.17
CA GLU A 116 36.45 3.93 -3.23
C GLU A 116 35.35 3.34 -2.34
N GLU A 117 35.19 3.86 -1.11
CA GLU A 117 34.10 3.47 -0.21
C GLU A 117 32.74 3.76 -0.86
N LEU A 118 32.59 4.95 -1.45
CA LEU A 118 31.36 5.37 -2.11
C LEU A 118 31.05 4.50 -3.32
N LYS A 119 32.06 4.14 -4.12
CA LYS A 119 31.91 3.22 -5.26
C LYS A 119 31.36 1.86 -4.82
N THR A 120 31.86 1.30 -3.72
CA THR A 120 31.34 0.05 -3.14
C THR A 120 29.88 0.20 -2.70
N VAL A 121 29.54 1.29 -2.01
CA VAL A 121 28.16 1.55 -1.56
C VAL A 121 27.21 1.75 -2.75
N LYS A 122 27.63 2.50 -3.77
CA LYS A 122 26.86 2.73 -4.99
C LYS A 122 26.56 1.44 -5.74
N ALA A 123 27.56 0.57 -5.92
CA ALA A 123 27.38 -0.72 -6.58
C ALA A 123 26.32 -1.59 -5.88
N ALA A 124 26.36 -1.65 -4.54
CA ALA A 124 25.35 -2.37 -3.75
C ALA A 124 23.95 -1.76 -3.88
N GLY A 125 23.86 -0.42 -3.94
CA GLY A 125 22.60 0.29 -4.16
C GLY A 125 21.99 0.03 -5.54
N GLU A 126 22.81 0.04 -6.60
CA GLU A 126 22.38 -0.28 -7.97
C GLU A 126 21.91 -1.73 -8.10
N GLU A 127 22.61 -2.67 -7.47
CA GLU A 127 22.18 -4.07 -7.41
C GLU A 127 20.84 -4.23 -6.69
N SER A 128 20.66 -3.59 -5.52
CA SER A 128 19.40 -3.61 -4.78
C SER A 128 18.23 -2.99 -5.57
N LEU A 129 18.49 -1.90 -6.30
CA LEU A 129 17.52 -1.29 -7.19
C LEU A 129 17.09 -2.27 -8.29
N LYS A 130 18.04 -2.92 -8.97
CA LYS A 130 17.75 -3.90 -10.02
C LYS A 130 16.92 -5.08 -9.51
N LEU A 131 17.26 -5.61 -8.32
CA LEU A 131 16.52 -6.70 -7.69
C LEU A 131 15.09 -6.25 -7.34
N THR A 132 14.95 -5.07 -6.75
CA THR A 132 13.64 -4.49 -6.39
C THR A 132 12.77 -4.29 -7.62
N VAL A 133 13.31 -3.72 -8.71
CA VAL A 133 12.61 -3.56 -9.99
C VAL A 133 12.16 -4.90 -10.54
N THR A 134 13.04 -5.91 -10.54
CA THR A 134 12.73 -7.26 -11.05
C THR A 134 11.55 -7.89 -10.31
N GLU A 135 11.49 -7.74 -8.99
CA GLU A 135 10.35 -8.25 -8.20
C GLU A 135 9.04 -7.51 -8.52
N TYR A 136 9.10 -6.20 -8.65
CA TYR A 136 7.95 -5.37 -9.03
C TYR A 136 7.40 -5.74 -10.42
N VAL A 137 8.30 -5.91 -11.40
CA VAL A 137 7.96 -6.35 -12.76
C VAL A 137 7.22 -7.69 -12.72
N ARG A 138 7.75 -8.67 -11.98
CA ARG A 138 7.11 -9.99 -11.84
C ARG A 138 5.73 -9.90 -11.21
N LEU A 139 5.58 -9.05 -10.19
CA LEU A 139 4.30 -8.86 -9.52
C LEU A 139 3.27 -8.19 -10.44
N GLN A 140 3.69 -7.18 -11.19
CA GLN A 140 2.85 -6.46 -12.15
C GLN A 140 2.36 -7.39 -13.28
N ILE A 141 3.27 -8.16 -13.89
CA ILE A 141 2.90 -9.15 -14.91
C ILE A 141 1.91 -10.17 -14.36
N LYS A 142 2.16 -10.70 -13.14
CA LYS A 142 1.25 -11.64 -12.49
C LYS A 142 -0.15 -11.04 -12.32
N LEU A 143 -0.25 -9.78 -11.91
CA LEU A 143 -1.52 -9.07 -11.75
C LEU A 143 -2.27 -8.88 -13.07
N GLU A 144 -1.57 -8.56 -14.15
CA GLU A 144 -2.17 -8.39 -15.48
C GLU A 144 -2.69 -9.71 -16.06
N GLN A 145 -1.95 -10.80 -15.86
CA GLN A 145 -2.32 -12.12 -16.39
C GLN A 145 -3.42 -12.81 -15.57
N SER A 146 -3.33 -12.78 -14.25
CA SER A 146 -4.28 -13.48 -13.37
C SER A 146 -5.54 -12.65 -13.07
N GLY A 147 -5.50 -11.35 -13.39
CA GLY A 147 -6.49 -10.38 -12.98
C GLY A 147 -6.45 -10.12 -11.47
N TYR A 148 -7.10 -9.04 -11.03
CA TYR A 148 -7.22 -8.74 -9.61
C TYR A 148 -8.19 -9.73 -8.94
N ARG A 149 -7.67 -10.78 -8.30
CA ARG A 149 -8.47 -11.65 -7.45
C ARG A 149 -8.70 -10.95 -6.12
N PHE A 150 -9.91 -10.47 -5.90
CA PHE A 150 -10.31 -9.72 -4.70
C PHE A 150 -9.98 -10.41 -3.35
N ARG A 151 -9.70 -11.72 -3.34
CA ARG A 151 -9.38 -12.48 -2.11
C ARG A 151 -7.90 -12.62 -1.80
N GLU A 152 -7.01 -12.33 -2.75
CA GLU A 152 -5.56 -12.49 -2.58
C GLU A 152 -4.90 -11.17 -2.97
N GLU A 153 -4.90 -10.23 -2.03
CA GLU A 153 -4.21 -8.97 -2.23
C GLU A 153 -2.69 -9.24 -2.25
N PRO A 154 -1.99 -8.86 -3.33
CA PRO A 154 -0.55 -9.06 -3.39
C PRO A 154 0.13 -8.20 -2.33
N GLU A 155 1.13 -8.77 -1.68
CA GLU A 155 2.06 -8.01 -0.86
C GLU A 155 3.03 -7.27 -1.76
N TRP A 156 2.90 -5.95 -1.84
CA TRP A 156 3.83 -5.10 -2.58
C TRP A 156 5.11 -4.88 -1.77
N PRO A 157 6.29 -5.21 -2.29
CA PRO A 157 7.53 -5.00 -1.55
C PRO A 157 7.79 -3.50 -1.34
N ASN A 158 8.30 -3.07 -0.19
CA ASN A 158 8.65 -1.67 0.01
C ASN A 158 10.01 -1.34 -0.67
N PRO A 159 10.04 -0.60 -1.80
CA PRO A 159 11.26 -0.37 -2.56
C PRO A 159 12.24 0.50 -1.78
N ARG A 160 11.75 1.55 -1.10
CA ARG A 160 12.58 2.41 -0.26
C ARG A 160 13.25 1.61 0.84
N LYS A 161 12.50 0.76 1.56
CA LYS A 161 13.05 -0.08 2.63
C LYS A 161 14.13 -1.01 2.11
N ARG A 162 13.90 -1.69 0.97
CA ARG A 162 14.88 -2.62 0.36
C ARG A 162 16.17 -1.92 -0.06
N ILE A 163 16.06 -0.78 -0.74
CA ILE A 163 17.21 0.03 -1.14
C ILE A 163 17.96 0.52 0.10
N LEU A 164 17.24 1.04 1.10
CA LEU A 164 17.82 1.54 2.34
C LEU A 164 18.54 0.45 3.14
N ASP A 165 17.93 -0.72 3.30
CA ASP A 165 18.50 -1.84 4.05
C ASP A 165 19.79 -2.35 3.38
N ALA A 166 19.79 -2.45 2.05
CA ALA A 166 20.99 -2.83 1.28
C ALA A 166 22.12 -1.80 1.40
N LEU A 167 21.78 -0.50 1.29
CA LEU A 167 22.76 0.58 1.49
C LEU A 167 23.31 0.59 2.92
N ALA A 168 22.44 0.40 3.93
CA ALA A 168 22.87 0.33 5.33
C ALA A 168 23.80 -0.85 5.59
N GLN A 169 23.51 -2.01 5.00
CA GLN A 169 24.41 -3.16 5.06
C GLN A 169 25.76 -2.84 4.39
N SER A 170 25.76 -2.26 3.20
CA SER A 170 27.00 -1.89 2.49
C SER A 170 27.82 -0.86 3.29
N VAL A 171 27.17 0.15 3.88
CA VAL A 171 27.82 1.13 4.77
C VAL A 171 28.50 0.44 5.95
N ARG A 172 27.85 -0.53 6.61
CA ARG A 172 28.46 -1.27 7.74
C ARG A 172 29.70 -2.07 7.34
N HIS A 173 29.74 -2.57 6.11
CA HIS A 173 30.86 -3.38 5.63
C HIS A 173 32.02 -2.54 5.07
N ALA A 174 31.70 -1.43 4.39
CA ALA A 174 32.69 -0.65 3.64
C ALA A 174 33.30 0.50 4.46
N LEU A 175 32.60 1.05 5.45
CA LEU A 175 33.02 2.28 6.15
C LEU A 175 33.54 2.01 7.56
N ALA A 176 34.39 2.91 8.05
CA ALA A 176 34.85 2.91 9.44
C ALA A 176 33.69 3.04 10.45
N ALA A 177 33.83 2.43 11.63
CA ALA A 177 32.79 2.33 12.66
C ALA A 177 32.17 3.69 13.08
N GLU A 178 32.96 4.76 13.10
CA GLU A 178 32.45 6.11 13.42
C GLU A 178 31.48 6.64 12.35
N LYS A 179 31.79 6.43 11.06
CA LYS A 179 30.90 6.80 9.94
C LYS A 179 29.61 5.97 9.99
N VAL A 180 29.73 4.67 10.26
CA VAL A 180 28.59 3.76 10.44
C VAL A 180 27.67 4.24 11.56
N LYS A 181 28.23 4.58 12.73
CA LYS A 181 27.46 5.09 13.87
C LYS A 181 26.71 6.38 13.54
N ARG A 182 27.36 7.33 12.84
CA ARG A 182 26.70 8.58 12.41
C ARG A 182 25.54 8.30 11.47
N TYR A 183 25.74 7.40 10.51
CA TYR A 183 24.69 7.00 9.57
C TYR A 183 23.49 6.38 10.29
N GLU A 184 23.73 5.43 11.20
CA GLU A 184 22.65 4.76 11.95
C GLU A 184 21.86 5.71 12.85
N GLN A 185 22.54 6.65 13.50
CA GLN A 185 21.88 7.71 14.30
C GLN A 185 20.94 8.55 13.43
N GLU A 186 21.40 8.95 12.24
CA GLU A 186 20.57 9.75 11.35
C GLU A 186 19.42 8.93 10.74
N LEU A 187 19.63 7.64 10.42
CA LEU A 187 18.54 6.75 10.01
C LEU A 187 17.44 6.63 11.09
N GLN A 188 17.83 6.46 12.35
CA GLN A 188 16.89 6.43 13.48
C GLN A 188 16.15 7.76 13.64
N SER A 189 16.86 8.88 13.53
CA SER A 189 16.27 10.23 13.57
C SER A 189 15.24 10.42 12.47
N ARG A 190 15.57 10.07 11.22
CA ARG A 190 14.68 10.14 10.06
C ARG A 190 13.46 9.24 10.22
N ALA A 191 13.62 8.01 10.70
CA ALA A 191 12.51 7.10 10.97
C ALA A 191 11.55 7.67 12.02
N ALA A 192 12.09 8.20 13.13
CA ALA A 192 11.30 8.84 14.17
C ALA A 192 10.57 10.09 13.66
N ALA A 193 11.23 10.91 12.84
CA ALA A 193 10.61 12.06 12.20
C ALA A 193 9.46 11.64 11.26
N ARG A 194 9.70 10.66 10.38
CA ARG A 194 8.67 10.13 9.46
C ARG A 194 7.45 9.60 10.21
N LYS A 195 7.67 8.83 11.27
CA LYS A 195 6.61 8.32 12.15
C LYS A 195 5.77 9.47 12.73
N ARG A 196 6.39 10.46 13.35
CA ARG A 196 5.69 11.62 13.94
C ARG A 196 4.91 12.42 12.89
N SER A 197 5.51 12.68 11.74
CA SER A 197 4.85 13.40 10.63
C SER A 197 3.66 12.63 10.08
N THR A 198 3.78 11.30 9.94
CA THR A 198 2.67 10.45 9.45
C THR A 198 1.49 10.46 10.42
N VAL A 199 1.76 10.30 11.71
CA VAL A 199 0.70 10.36 12.72
C VAL A 199 0.06 11.75 12.72
N SER A 200 0.85 12.82 12.75
CA SER A 200 0.34 14.20 12.77
C SER A 200 -0.55 14.49 11.57
N TYR A 201 -0.13 14.08 10.36
CA TYR A 201 -0.93 14.20 9.15
C TYR A 201 -2.24 13.42 9.25
N THR A 202 -2.17 12.17 9.72
CA THR A 202 -3.33 11.30 9.87
C THR A 202 -4.36 11.92 10.82
N ILE A 203 -3.90 12.47 11.94
CA ILE A 203 -4.77 13.17 12.91
C ILE A 203 -5.38 14.42 12.29
N ALA A 204 -4.61 15.25 11.58
CA ALA A 204 -5.15 16.43 10.91
C ALA A 204 -6.25 16.06 9.90
N LYS A 205 -6.09 14.94 9.19
CA LYS A 205 -7.09 14.43 8.25
C LYS A 205 -8.35 13.93 8.96
N LEU A 206 -8.20 13.15 10.03
CA LEU A 206 -9.33 12.71 10.85
C LEU A 206 -10.07 13.91 11.46
N ASP A 207 -9.33 14.91 11.92
CA ASP A 207 -9.87 16.13 12.51
C ASP A 207 -10.72 16.92 11.52
N ARG A 208 -10.23 17.12 10.30
CA ARG A 208 -11.02 17.77 9.24
C ARG A 208 -12.32 17.01 8.97
N ASP A 209 -12.28 15.70 8.96
CA ASP A 209 -13.42 14.89 8.52
C ASP A 209 -14.43 14.58 9.65
N LEU A 210 -13.96 14.55 10.90
CA LEU A 210 -14.76 14.18 12.09
C LEU A 210 -14.94 15.32 13.09
N HIS A 211 -14.28 16.47 12.87
CA HIS A 211 -14.22 17.61 13.80
C HIS A 211 -13.82 17.15 15.22
N LEU A 212 -12.58 16.68 15.36
CA LEU A 212 -12.11 16.12 16.63
C LEU A 212 -11.92 17.24 17.67
N SER A 213 -12.20 16.92 18.93
CA SER A 213 -11.81 17.79 20.05
C SER A 213 -10.30 17.72 20.32
N PRO A 214 -9.71 18.72 21.02
CA PRO A 214 -8.31 18.67 21.42
C PRO A 214 -7.91 17.36 22.14
N ASP A 215 -8.71 16.94 23.12
CA ASP A 215 -8.52 15.69 23.87
C ASP A 215 -8.51 14.45 22.96
N GLN A 216 -9.42 14.39 21.98
CA GLN A 216 -9.47 13.28 21.04
C GLN A 216 -8.24 13.23 20.15
N ARG A 217 -7.76 14.38 19.67
CA ARG A 217 -6.53 14.46 18.86
C ARG A 217 -5.31 13.99 19.65
N GLU A 218 -5.17 14.38 20.91
CA GLU A 218 -4.07 13.95 21.77
C GLU A 218 -4.11 12.44 22.03
N ARG A 219 -5.28 11.91 22.43
CA ARG A 219 -5.47 10.47 22.67
C ARG A 219 -5.21 9.63 21.43
N LEU A 220 -5.73 10.04 20.27
CA LEU A 220 -5.48 9.34 19.01
C LEU A 220 -4.00 9.41 18.62
N SER A 221 -3.34 10.56 18.80
CA SER A 221 -1.91 10.70 18.52
C SER A 221 -1.08 9.73 19.38
N ALA A 222 -1.39 9.66 20.68
CA ALA A 222 -0.71 8.76 21.61
C ALA A 222 -0.90 7.28 21.23
N ILE A 223 -2.14 6.87 20.92
CA ILE A 223 -2.42 5.49 20.49
C ILE A 223 -1.68 5.18 19.19
N LEU A 224 -1.82 6.00 18.14
CA LEU A 224 -1.17 5.74 16.85
C LEU A 224 0.36 5.76 16.92
N LEU A 225 0.96 6.55 17.81
CA LEU A 225 2.39 6.50 18.06
C LEU A 225 2.80 5.20 18.74
N SER A 226 1.99 4.67 19.67
CA SER A 226 2.28 3.42 20.37
C SER A 226 2.03 2.16 19.52
N THR A 227 1.05 2.20 18.61
CA THR A 227 0.64 1.08 17.74
C THR A 227 1.16 1.22 16.30
N TRP A 228 2.15 2.06 16.10
CA TRP A 228 2.72 2.38 14.79
C TRP A 228 3.12 1.15 13.98
N GLN A 229 2.74 1.15 12.71
CA GLN A 229 3.13 0.16 11.71
C GLN A 229 3.89 0.86 10.58
N GLU A 230 5.00 0.29 10.12
CA GLU A 230 5.86 0.93 9.10
C GLU A 230 5.15 1.06 7.75
N GLU A 231 4.23 0.14 7.46
CA GLU A 231 3.37 0.14 6.29
C GLU A 231 2.49 1.40 6.24
N TRP A 232 2.16 2.01 7.38
CA TRP A 232 1.41 3.26 7.41
C TRP A 232 2.18 4.42 6.79
N ALA A 233 3.51 4.37 6.85
CA ALA A 233 4.38 5.40 6.28
C ALA A 233 4.36 5.42 4.75
N GLN A 234 3.96 4.33 4.10
CA GLN A 234 3.76 4.29 2.64
C GLN A 234 2.55 5.12 2.22
N ASN A 235 1.54 5.22 3.09
CA ASN A 235 0.35 6.03 2.81
C ASN A 235 0.67 7.53 2.69
N LEU A 236 1.77 8.01 3.29
CA LEU A 236 2.24 9.38 3.08
C LEU A 236 2.56 9.67 1.61
N GLU A 237 3.08 8.68 0.90
CA GLU A 237 3.50 8.84 -0.49
C GLU A 237 2.27 8.86 -1.41
N ILE A 238 1.19 8.17 -1.02
CA ILE A 238 -0.11 8.21 -1.73
C ILE A 238 -0.85 9.54 -1.53
N LEU A 239 -0.46 10.38 -0.58
CA LEU A 239 -1.15 11.65 -0.31
C LEU A 239 -1.11 12.64 -1.48
N GLN A 240 -0.14 12.49 -2.38
CA GLN A 240 -0.12 13.25 -3.63
C GLN A 240 -1.36 13.01 -4.50
N HIS A 241 -2.06 11.88 -4.30
CA HIS A 241 -3.33 11.56 -4.96
C HIS A 241 -4.55 12.13 -4.23
N GLY A 242 -4.33 13.02 -3.26
CA GLY A 242 -5.33 13.87 -2.64
C GLY A 242 -6.08 13.24 -1.46
N ASP A 243 -7.20 13.87 -1.14
CA ASP A 243 -7.91 13.64 0.13
C ASP A 243 -8.68 12.33 0.22
N ARG A 244 -8.80 11.58 -0.87
CA ARG A 244 -9.62 10.37 -0.95
C ARG A 244 -9.05 9.19 -0.15
N TYR A 245 -7.75 9.19 0.14
CA TYR A 245 -7.07 8.05 0.74
C TYR A 245 -6.73 8.27 2.21
N MET A 246 -7.11 7.32 3.06
CA MET A 246 -6.74 7.31 4.47
C MET A 246 -5.97 6.01 4.74
N PRO A 247 -4.92 6.05 5.59
CA PRO A 247 -4.29 4.81 6.04
C PRO A 247 -5.34 3.86 6.63
N PRO A 248 -5.18 2.54 6.47
CA PRO A 248 -6.05 1.57 7.13
C PRO A 248 -5.80 1.64 8.64
N LEU A 249 -6.65 2.40 9.34
CA LEU A 249 -6.57 2.53 10.79
C LEU A 249 -7.45 1.46 11.45
N PRO A 250 -6.96 0.79 12.52
CA PRO A 250 -7.74 -0.21 13.24
C PRO A 250 -8.97 0.42 13.93
N ASP A 251 -10.14 -0.17 13.72
CA ASP A 251 -11.40 0.35 14.26
C ASP A 251 -11.47 0.30 15.78
N ASP A 252 -10.91 -0.75 16.37
CA ASP A 252 -10.76 -0.95 17.81
C ASP A 252 -9.91 0.13 18.49
N GLN A 253 -9.00 0.77 17.74
CA GLN A 253 -8.16 1.85 18.25
C GLN A 253 -8.82 3.23 18.11
N VAL A 254 -9.52 3.47 16.99
CA VAL A 254 -10.11 4.79 16.70
C VAL A 254 -11.48 4.94 17.36
N ALA A 255 -12.37 3.97 17.21
CA ALA A 255 -13.78 4.09 17.60
C ALA A 255 -13.98 4.42 19.10
N PRO A 256 -13.22 3.86 20.07
CA PRO A 256 -13.42 4.17 21.48
C PRO A 256 -13.13 5.63 21.87
N ILE A 257 -12.41 6.39 21.04
CA ILE A 257 -12.10 7.81 21.29
C ILE A 257 -13.17 8.72 20.68
N LEU A 258 -13.92 8.24 19.69
CA LEU A 258 -14.92 9.02 18.97
C LEU A 258 -16.23 9.11 19.77
N SER A 259 -16.96 10.22 19.57
CA SER A 259 -18.34 10.34 20.03
C SER A 259 -19.28 9.47 19.20
N GLU A 260 -20.49 9.20 19.68
CA GLU A 260 -21.48 8.38 18.94
C GLU A 260 -21.80 8.94 17.55
N ALA A 261 -21.90 10.27 17.42
CA ALA A 261 -22.09 10.91 16.11
C ALA A 261 -20.90 10.66 15.17
N GLN A 262 -19.66 10.83 15.66
CA GLN A 262 -18.44 10.60 14.90
C GLN A 262 -18.26 9.12 14.51
N LYS A 263 -18.61 8.18 15.39
CA LYS A 263 -18.61 6.73 15.10
C LYS A 263 -19.53 6.42 13.92
N GLY A 264 -20.70 7.05 13.85
CA GLY A 264 -21.62 6.91 12.73
C GLY A 264 -21.01 7.30 11.38
N PHE A 265 -20.22 8.38 11.35
CA PHE A 265 -19.46 8.77 10.14
C PHE A 265 -18.27 7.85 9.88
N TRP A 266 -17.55 7.46 10.92
CA TRP A 266 -16.40 6.56 10.85
C TRP A 266 -16.76 5.22 10.22
N ILE A 267 -17.85 4.59 10.66
CA ILE A 267 -18.32 3.29 10.16
C ILE A 267 -18.73 3.36 8.68
N LYS A 268 -19.37 4.47 8.26
CA LYS A 268 -19.81 4.67 6.88
C LYS A 268 -18.67 4.98 5.92
N ARG A 269 -17.50 5.36 6.44
CA ARG A 269 -16.35 5.70 5.62
C ARG A 269 -15.82 4.45 4.92
N ASN A 270 -15.46 4.59 3.65
CA ASN A 270 -14.72 3.54 2.96
C ASN A 270 -13.30 3.45 3.55
N LYS A 271 -13.08 2.43 4.38
CA LYS A 271 -11.76 2.08 4.96
C LYS A 271 -11.01 1.05 4.12
N GLN A 272 -11.63 0.56 3.04
CA GLN A 272 -10.96 -0.33 2.10
C GLN A 272 -10.00 0.51 1.27
N PHE A 273 -8.81 0.70 1.83
CA PHE A 273 -7.67 1.09 1.04
C PHE A 273 -7.34 -0.09 0.12
N HIS A 274 -7.52 0.08 -1.19
CA HIS A 274 -7.00 -0.89 -2.14
C HIS A 274 -5.47 -0.84 -2.06
N ARG A 275 -4.83 -1.76 -1.33
CA ARG A 275 -3.37 -1.95 -1.41
C ARG A 275 -2.94 -2.35 -2.82
N GLY A 276 -3.88 -2.68 -3.71
CA GLY A 276 -3.67 -2.73 -5.15
C GLY A 276 -3.06 -1.46 -5.78
N TRP A 277 -3.11 -0.31 -5.10
CA TRP A 277 -2.41 0.92 -5.51
C TRP A 277 -0.98 1.04 -4.94
N GLY A 278 -0.40 -0.05 -4.41
CA GLY A 278 0.89 -0.06 -3.72
C GLY A 278 2.07 0.54 -4.49
N TRP A 279 2.02 0.56 -5.84
CA TRP A 279 3.05 1.22 -6.65
C TRP A 279 2.76 2.70 -6.96
N ALA A 280 1.49 3.11 -7.01
CA ALA A 280 1.09 4.46 -7.39
C ALA A 280 1.50 5.52 -6.36
N GLY A 281 1.80 5.12 -5.12
CA GLY A 281 2.38 6.00 -4.09
C GLY A 281 3.77 6.54 -4.44
N PHE A 282 4.54 5.86 -5.29
CA PHE A 282 5.90 6.28 -5.64
C PHE A 282 5.95 7.29 -6.79
N GLY A 283 4.90 8.10 -6.95
CA GLY A 283 4.89 9.29 -7.81
C GLY A 283 5.87 10.37 -7.33
N ILE A 284 7.14 10.00 -7.13
CA ILE A 284 8.25 10.94 -7.11
C ILE A 284 8.02 11.82 -8.31
N LEU A 285 7.72 13.09 -8.01
CA LEU A 285 7.59 14.20 -8.93
C LEU A 285 8.46 13.88 -10.13
N HIS A 286 7.85 13.59 -11.28
CA HIS A 286 8.61 13.63 -12.51
C HIS A 286 9.29 15.00 -12.45
N PRO A 287 10.63 15.09 -12.35
CA PRO A 287 11.27 16.38 -12.47
C PRO A 287 10.71 16.95 -13.78
N PRO A 288 10.27 18.22 -13.78
CA PRO A 288 9.78 18.83 -15.01
C PRO A 288 10.83 18.52 -16.09
N ALA A 289 10.38 18.07 -17.26
CA ALA A 289 11.25 17.50 -18.30
C ALA A 289 12.44 18.42 -18.67
N GLU A 290 12.36 19.70 -18.30
CA GLU A 290 13.37 20.75 -18.51
C GLU A 290 14.68 20.58 -17.71
N GLU A 291 14.73 19.85 -16.59
CA GLU A 291 15.99 19.73 -15.81
C GLU A 291 16.94 18.63 -16.33
N GLN A 292 16.49 17.76 -17.24
CA GLN A 292 17.32 16.66 -17.75
C GLN A 292 18.25 17.06 -18.90
N GLU A 293 18.11 18.28 -19.45
CA GLU A 293 18.97 18.79 -20.52
C GLU A 293 20.26 19.49 -20.03
N LEU A 294 20.38 19.74 -18.72
CA LEU A 294 21.49 20.55 -18.16
C LEU A 294 22.76 19.77 -17.79
N GLU A 295 22.75 18.43 -17.87
CA GLU A 295 23.93 17.60 -17.52
C GLU A 295 24.65 16.98 -18.74
N SER A 296 24.23 17.27 -19.98
CA SER A 296 24.93 16.79 -21.19
C SER A 296 25.78 17.84 -21.90
N SER A 297 25.94 19.04 -21.34
CA SER A 297 26.98 19.98 -21.79
C SER A 297 28.30 19.71 -21.05
N GLU A 298 28.78 18.47 -21.12
CA GLU A 298 30.21 18.19 -21.03
C GLU A 298 30.84 18.77 -22.31
N GLU A 299 31.16 20.05 -22.24
CA GLU A 299 32.43 20.65 -22.67
C GLU A 299 33.27 19.72 -23.55
N THR A 300 32.93 19.65 -24.84
CA THR A 300 33.85 19.20 -25.89
C THR A 300 34.99 20.20 -25.94
N ASP A 301 36.04 19.91 -25.20
CA ASP A 301 37.33 20.60 -25.23
C ASP A 301 37.83 20.60 -26.70
N PRO A 302 37.93 21.77 -27.38
CA PRO A 302 38.39 21.82 -28.75
C PRO A 302 39.90 21.57 -28.75
N ALA A 303 40.29 20.31 -28.97
CA ALA A 303 41.66 19.93 -29.23
C ALA A 303 42.23 20.75 -30.40
N GLU A 304 43.09 21.70 -30.03
CA GLU A 304 44.11 22.36 -30.85
C GLU A 304 44.61 21.45 -31.99
N LYS A 305 44.26 21.81 -33.22
CA LYS A 305 45.03 21.45 -34.41
C LYS A 305 45.81 22.67 -34.87
N GLU A 306 46.93 22.94 -34.22
CA GLU A 306 47.99 23.75 -34.81
C GLU A 306 49.16 22.85 -35.18
N GLY A 307 49.51 22.82 -36.47
CA GLY A 307 50.83 22.39 -36.92
C GLY A 307 50.85 21.45 -38.11
N GLU A 308 50.61 21.96 -39.32
CA GLU A 308 51.19 21.34 -40.53
C GLU A 308 51.95 22.41 -41.34
N LYS A 309 53.27 22.33 -41.22
CA LYS A 309 54.25 23.14 -41.96
C LYS A 309 54.38 22.60 -43.39
N GLN A 310 54.40 23.54 -44.32
CA GLN A 310 54.80 23.40 -45.73
C GLN A 310 56.17 22.73 -45.91
N PRO A 311 56.35 22.04 -47.04
CA PRO A 311 57.48 22.25 -47.93
C PRO A 311 57.09 23.00 -49.21
#